data_AF-A0A060C6I3-F1
#
_entry.id   AF-A0A060C6I3-F1
#
_cell.length_a   1.000
_cell.length_b   1.000
_cell.length_c   1.000
_cell.angle_alpha   90.00
_cell.angle_beta   90.00
_cell.angle_gamma   90.00
#
_symmetry.space_group_name_H-M   'P 1'
#
loop_
_entity.id
_entity.type
_entity.pdbx_description
1 polymer ?
#
loop_
_entity_poly.entity_id
_entity_poly.type
_entity_poly.pdbx_seq_one_letter_code
_entity_poly.pdbx_strand_id
1 'polypeptide(L)'
;TVNISDSGLALYVTDPFYIEDNQQVSLTISTKRYKASLVGSIVYVRQDGKGWRYAFSVKPKDNQSERQYLQIVHDRPHSLPEQMNLWDTAYDDMVRNIQKRLAKQYYQRRRYPRLSINHILKFTDGTTCTLIDFNYRYLAVKDLKIKASLNYTYLTKNGVRLDLKVVTHAPARAGRTLLKVENLTSLE
;
A
#
# COMPACT_ATOMS: atom_id res chain seq x y z
N THR A 1 -0.22 6.34 15.38
CA THR A 1 1.02 5.73 14.82
C THR A 1 1.06 4.28 15.28
N VAL A 2 1.24 3.33 14.36
CA VAL A 2 1.16 1.89 14.68
C VAL A 2 2.50 1.36 15.17
N ASN A 3 3.58 1.76 14.50
CA ASN A 3 4.93 1.35 14.85
C ASN A 3 5.94 2.40 14.34
N ILE A 4 7.05 2.57 15.04
CA ILE A 4 8.10 3.54 14.73
C ILE A 4 9.45 2.87 15.01
N SER A 5 10.39 3.00 14.08
CA SER A 5 11.78 2.58 14.20
C SER A 5 12.69 3.68 13.65
N ASP A 6 14.00 3.56 13.85
CA ASP A 6 15.00 4.57 13.45
C ASP A 6 14.91 4.99 11.97
N SER A 7 14.46 4.08 11.10
CA SER A 7 14.34 4.33 9.65
C SER A 7 12.94 4.08 9.09
N GLY A 8 12.00 3.65 9.94
CA GLY A 8 10.69 3.18 9.50
C GLY A 8 9.55 3.78 10.30
N LEU A 9 8.47 4.16 9.60
CA LEU A 9 7.25 4.66 10.23
C LEU A 9 6.04 3.90 9.68
N ALA A 10 5.21 3.36 10.56
CA ALA A 10 3.94 2.74 10.19
C ALA A 10 2.75 3.57 10.71
N LEU A 11 1.86 3.94 9.80
CA LEU A 11 0.62 4.68 10.07
C LEU A 11 -0.59 3.81 9.76
N TYR A 12 -1.65 3.99 10.55
CA TYR A 12 -2.96 3.43 10.26
C TYR A 12 -3.88 4.56 9.86
N VAL A 13 -4.58 4.39 8.75
CA VAL A 13 -5.56 5.36 8.24
C VAL A 13 -6.82 4.61 7.87
N THR A 14 -7.98 5.17 8.20
CA THR A 14 -9.27 4.54 7.91
C THR A 14 -9.51 4.47 6.40
N ASP A 15 -9.26 5.57 5.70
CA ASP A 15 -9.49 5.69 4.28
C ASP A 15 -8.18 5.62 3.47
N PRO A 16 -8.18 4.93 2.32
CA PRO A 16 -7.02 4.86 1.45
C PRO A 16 -6.83 6.18 0.72
N PHE A 17 -5.58 6.64 0.68
CA PHE A 17 -5.16 7.78 -0.13
C PHE A 17 -4.00 7.37 -1.03
N TYR A 18 -3.93 8.03 -2.18
CA TYR A 18 -2.89 7.82 -3.17
C TYR A 18 -1.65 8.65 -2.82
N ILE A 19 -0.48 8.03 -2.90
CA ILE A 19 0.83 8.69 -2.79
C ILE A 19 1.67 8.14 -3.95
N GLU A 20 2.32 9.00 -4.71
CA GLU A 20 3.18 8.55 -5.80
C GLU A 20 4.48 7.91 -5.28
N ASP A 21 4.98 6.89 -6.00
CA ASP A 21 6.18 6.14 -5.59
C ASP A 21 7.43 7.01 -5.38
N ASN A 22 7.55 8.13 -6.12
CA ASN A 22 8.70 9.03 -6.08
C ASN A 22 8.43 10.31 -5.26
N GLN A 23 7.23 10.47 -4.73
CA GLN A 23 6.89 11.66 -3.95
C GLN A 23 7.45 11.52 -2.54
N GLN A 24 8.26 12.49 -2.15
CA GLN A 24 8.65 12.64 -0.75
C GLN A 24 7.49 13.27 0.02
N VAL A 25 7.05 12.58 1.06
CA VAL A 25 6.05 13.10 1.99
C VAL A 25 6.71 13.66 3.23
N SER A 26 6.28 14.86 3.63
CA SER A 26 6.65 15.47 4.89
C SER A 26 5.73 14.93 5.99
N LEU A 27 6.33 14.36 7.03
CA LEU A 27 5.64 13.70 8.13
C LEU A 27 6.06 14.40 9.43
N THR A 28 5.10 14.79 10.26
CA THR A 28 5.39 15.34 11.59
C THR A 28 4.92 14.36 12.65
N ILE A 29 5.83 14.00 13.56
CA ILE A 29 5.50 13.18 14.73
C ILE A 29 5.63 14.06 15.95
N SER A 30 4.56 14.13 16.74
CA SER A 30 4.55 14.80 18.03
C SER A 30 4.13 13.84 19.14
N THR A 31 4.77 14.01 20.28
CA THR A 31 4.42 13.43 21.57
C THR A 31 4.20 14.58 22.56
N LYS A 32 3.92 14.27 23.82
CA LYS A 32 3.82 15.31 24.86
C LYS A 32 5.12 16.07 25.09
N ARG A 33 6.28 15.46 24.82
CA ARG A 33 7.62 16.00 25.15
C ARG A 33 8.48 16.34 23.93
N TYR A 34 8.26 15.66 22.81
CA TYR A 34 9.11 15.76 21.63
C TYR A 34 8.31 15.93 20.36
N LYS A 35 8.87 16.65 19.40
CA LYS A 35 8.34 16.88 18.06
C LYS A 35 9.45 16.75 17.02
N ALA A 36 9.27 15.87 16.05
CA ALA A 36 10.23 15.65 14.98
C ALA A 36 9.56 15.79 13.60
N SER A 37 10.25 16.45 12.68
CA SER A 37 9.85 16.54 11.27
C SER A 37 10.67 15.55 10.45
N LEU A 38 10.00 14.71 9.69
CA LEU A 38 10.59 13.66 8.88
C LEU A 38 10.23 13.86 7.41
N VAL A 39 11.10 13.40 6.53
CA VAL A 39 10.84 13.27 5.10
C VAL A 39 10.95 11.80 4.76
N GLY A 40 9.94 11.26 4.07
CA GLY A 40 9.91 9.84 3.77
C GLY A 40 9.25 9.49 2.45
N SER A 41 9.46 8.25 2.04
CA SER A 41 8.83 7.66 0.86
C SER A 41 8.06 6.40 1.26
N ILE A 42 7.00 6.11 0.51
CA ILE A 42 6.14 4.96 0.75
C ILE A 42 6.86 3.66 0.35
N VAL A 43 6.96 2.73 1.29
CA VAL A 43 7.60 1.42 1.07
C VAL A 43 6.54 0.36 0.81
N TYR A 44 5.45 0.39 1.58
CA TYR A 44 4.46 -0.67 1.56
C TYR A 44 3.09 -0.22 2.07
N VAL A 45 2.02 -0.68 1.44
CA VAL A 45 0.64 -0.48 1.89
C VAL A 45 -0.09 -1.80 1.97
N ARG A 46 -0.84 -2.00 3.05
CA ARG A 46 -1.74 -3.15 3.20
C ARG A 46 -3.08 -2.77 3.80
N GLN A 47 -4.10 -3.53 3.43
CA GLN A 47 -5.36 -3.50 4.16
C GLN A 47 -5.19 -4.22 5.50
N ASP A 48 -5.74 -3.63 6.55
CA ASP A 48 -5.62 -4.08 7.93
C ASP A 48 -6.98 -3.87 8.63
N GLY A 49 -7.82 -4.91 8.57
CA GLY A 49 -9.22 -4.82 8.98
C GLY A 49 -10.03 -3.86 8.10
N LYS A 50 -10.67 -2.86 8.71
CA LYS A 50 -11.48 -1.83 8.03
C LYS A 50 -10.65 -0.66 7.47
N GLY A 51 -9.35 -0.63 7.71
CA GLY A 51 -8.48 0.47 7.31
C GLY A 51 -7.22 -0.01 6.63
N TRP A 52 -6.25 0.90 6.54
CA TRP A 52 -5.04 0.76 5.75
C TRP A 52 -3.82 1.06 6.60
N ARG A 53 -2.81 0.19 6.50
CA ARG A 53 -1.52 0.36 7.13
C ARG A 53 -0.50 0.76 6.08
N TYR A 54 0.04 1.97 6.24
CA TYR A 54 1.07 2.56 5.40
C TYR A 54 2.42 2.47 6.10
N ALA A 55 3.42 1.90 5.44
CA ALA A 55 4.80 1.86 5.91
C ALA A 55 5.66 2.79 5.06
N PHE A 56 6.36 3.69 5.73
CA PHE A 56 7.25 4.68 5.15
C PHE A 56 8.70 4.38 5.55
N SER A 57 9.60 4.60 4.61
CA SER A 57 11.03 4.79 4.90
C SER A 57 11.21 6.28 5.18
N VAL A 58 11.70 6.63 6.36
CA VAL A 58 11.75 8.02 6.83
C VAL A 58 13.16 8.42 7.22
N LYS A 59 13.48 9.69 7.02
CA LYS A 59 14.69 10.34 7.52
C LYS A 59 14.33 11.66 8.20
N PRO A 60 15.02 12.05 9.28
CA PRO A 60 14.85 13.37 9.87
C PRO A 60 15.18 14.47 8.88
N LYS A 61 14.42 15.57 8.94
CA LYS A 61 14.64 16.73 8.07
C LYS A 61 15.93 17.50 8.41
N ASP A 62 16.28 17.54 9.69
CA ASP A 62 17.42 18.25 10.25
C ASP A 62 17.94 17.58 11.54
N ASN A 63 19.11 18.02 12.02
CA ASN A 63 19.76 17.48 13.22
C ASN A 63 18.89 17.63 14.48
N GLN A 64 18.06 18.68 14.56
CA GLN A 64 17.16 18.87 15.70
C GLN A 64 16.05 17.82 15.68
N SER A 65 15.44 17.59 14.52
CA SER A 65 14.44 16.55 14.33
C SER A 65 15.04 15.17 14.53
N GLU A 66 16.30 14.93 14.16
CA GLU A 66 16.99 13.67 14.38
C GLU A 66 17.11 13.36 15.87
N ARG A 67 17.63 14.31 16.65
CA ARG A 67 17.74 14.16 18.11
C ARG A 67 16.38 13.87 18.75
N GLN A 68 15.36 14.66 18.40
CA GLN A 68 14.02 14.46 18.95
C GLN A 68 13.38 13.16 18.48
N TYR A 69 13.66 12.72 17.25
CA TYR A 69 13.14 11.47 16.72
C TYR A 69 13.74 10.27 17.45
N LEU A 70 15.06 10.26 17.68
CA LEU A 70 15.73 9.21 18.45
C LEU A 70 15.15 9.12 19.87
N GLN A 71 14.89 10.25 20.53
CA GLN A 71 14.20 10.26 21.82
C GLN A 71 12.80 9.66 21.73
N ILE A 72 12.02 10.02 20.70
CA ILE A 72 10.68 9.44 20.48
C ILE A 72 10.72 7.93 20.28
N VAL A 73 11.76 7.39 19.61
CA VAL A 73 11.90 5.95 19.38
C VAL A 73 12.32 5.24 20.67
N HIS A 74 13.34 5.74 21.36
CA HIS A 74 13.93 5.06 22.52
C HIS A 74 13.20 5.27 23.85
N ASP A 75 12.46 6.36 24.03
CA ASP A 75 11.68 6.59 25.26
C ASP A 75 10.40 5.73 25.32
N ARG A 76 10.15 4.89 24.32
CA ARG A 76 9.00 3.99 24.30
C ARG A 76 9.28 2.72 25.11
N PRO A 77 8.25 2.13 25.74
CA PRO A 77 8.36 0.79 26.27
C PRO A 77 8.66 -0.17 25.10
N HIS A 78 9.85 -0.77 25.12
CA HIS A 78 10.27 -1.71 24.10
C HIS A 78 9.57 -3.05 24.34
N SER A 79 9.06 -3.69 23.29
CA SER A 79 8.44 -5.02 23.36
C SER A 79 9.47 -6.15 23.42
N LEU A 80 10.71 -5.86 23.83
CA LEU A 80 11.71 -6.89 24.03
C LEU A 80 11.24 -7.74 25.21
N PRO A 81 11.20 -9.08 25.08
CA PRO A 81 10.83 -9.92 26.20
C PRO A 81 11.86 -9.72 27.31
N GLU A 82 11.41 -9.15 28.42
CA GLU A 82 12.24 -9.01 29.64
C GLU A 82 12.58 -10.39 30.24
N GLN A 83 11.84 -11.43 29.85
CA GLN A 83 12.03 -12.80 30.29
C GLN A 83 12.02 -13.76 29.12
N MET A 84 13.05 -14.60 29.03
CA MET A 84 13.08 -15.74 28.12
C MET A 84 12.18 -16.84 28.68
N ASN A 85 11.12 -17.21 27.95
CA ASN A 85 10.28 -18.34 28.34
C ASN A 85 11.10 -19.63 28.17
N LEU A 86 11.64 -20.16 29.28
CA LEU A 86 12.48 -21.38 29.29
C LEU A 86 11.76 -22.67 28.87
N TRP A 87 10.46 -22.59 28.54
CA TRP A 87 9.62 -23.71 28.13
C TRP A 87 9.43 -23.83 26.61
N ASP A 88 9.86 -22.84 25.81
CA ASP A 88 9.96 -23.00 24.36
C ASP A 88 11.22 -23.85 24.07
N THR A 89 11.00 -25.12 23.75
CA THR A 89 12.11 -26.07 23.52
C THR A 89 12.71 -25.82 22.13
N ALA A 90 14.03 -25.99 21.95
CA ALA A 90 14.73 -25.78 20.67
C ALA A 90 14.11 -26.53 19.46
N TYR A 91 13.39 -27.62 19.72
CA TYR A 91 12.64 -28.38 18.71
C TYR A 91 11.43 -27.60 18.17
N ASP A 92 10.65 -26.94 19.03
CA ASP A 92 9.47 -26.16 18.62
C ASP A 92 9.87 -24.96 17.75
N ASP A 93 11.03 -24.37 18.02
CA ASP A 93 11.58 -23.28 17.20
C ASP A 93 12.07 -23.77 15.84
N MET A 94 12.65 -24.96 15.77
CA MET A 94 13.03 -25.60 14.51
C MET A 94 11.80 -25.90 13.65
N VAL A 95 10.75 -26.49 14.23
CA VAL A 95 9.49 -26.81 13.54
C VAL A 95 8.78 -25.54 13.09
N ARG A 96 8.68 -24.50 13.94
CA ARG A 96 8.08 -23.20 13.58
C ARG A 96 8.83 -22.52 12.44
N ASN A 97 10.16 -22.56 12.45
CA ASN A 97 10.97 -21.98 11.39
C ASN A 97 10.78 -22.73 10.06
N ILE A 98 10.72 -24.06 10.08
CA ILE A 98 10.48 -24.88 8.89
C ILE A 98 9.08 -24.64 8.33
N GLN A 99 8.04 -24.61 9.18
CA GLN A 99 6.68 -24.30 8.77
C GLN A 99 6.55 -22.90 8.17
N LYS A 100 7.19 -21.88 8.76
CA LYS A 100 7.25 -20.52 8.20
C LYS A 100 8.00 -20.47 6.86
N ARG A 101 9.03 -21.30 6.67
CA ARG A 101 9.78 -21.40 5.41
C ARG A 101 8.99 -22.11 4.30
N LEU A 102 8.21 -23.13 4.66
CA LEU A 102 7.37 -23.90 3.74
C LEU A 102 6.10 -23.15 3.34
N ALA A 103 5.54 -22.35 4.26
CA ALA A 103 4.52 -21.37 3.94
C ALA A 103 5.15 -20.25 3.09
N LYS A 104 5.30 -20.50 1.78
CA LYS A 104 5.58 -19.46 0.78
C LYS A 104 4.46 -18.43 0.81
N GLN A 105 4.53 -17.48 1.74
CA GLN A 105 3.72 -16.29 1.68
C GLN A 105 4.19 -15.55 0.44
N TYR A 106 3.43 -15.66 -0.65
CA TYR A 106 3.47 -14.74 -1.78
C TYR A 106 2.99 -13.36 -1.32
N TYR A 107 3.71 -12.76 -0.37
CA TYR A 107 3.51 -11.40 0.06
C TYR A 107 4.20 -10.51 -0.98
N GLN A 108 3.49 -10.25 -2.08
CA GLN A 108 3.90 -9.19 -2.99
C GLN A 108 3.92 -7.89 -2.17
N ARG A 109 5.11 -7.38 -1.89
CA ARG A 109 5.28 -6.03 -1.34
C ARG A 109 4.72 -5.06 -2.38
N ARG A 110 3.64 -4.37 -2.05
CA ARG A 110 2.91 -3.45 -2.92
C ARG A 110 2.96 -2.06 -2.33
N ARG A 111 3.18 -1.07 -3.19
CA ARG A 111 3.28 0.35 -2.80
C ARG A 111 1.94 1.10 -2.90
N TYR A 112 0.93 0.50 -3.53
CA TYR A 112 -0.41 1.10 -3.67
C TYR A 112 -1.48 0.26 -2.96
N PRO A 113 -2.49 0.90 -2.36
CA PRO A 113 -3.68 0.21 -1.82
C PRO A 113 -4.43 -0.48 -2.97
N ARG A 114 -5.05 -1.63 -2.69
CA ARG A 114 -5.86 -2.37 -3.67
C ARG A 114 -7.29 -2.49 -3.17
N LEU A 115 -8.17 -1.69 -3.73
CA LEU A 115 -9.58 -1.65 -3.40
C LEU A 115 -10.31 -2.74 -4.18
N SER A 116 -10.99 -3.64 -3.47
CA SER A 116 -11.91 -4.61 -4.07
C SER A 116 -13.29 -3.99 -4.16
N ILE A 117 -13.75 -3.71 -5.38
CA ILE A 117 -14.96 -2.90 -5.62
C ILE A 117 -16.09 -3.77 -6.22
N ASN A 118 -15.77 -4.82 -7.00
CA ASN A 118 -16.74 -5.70 -7.65
C ASN A 118 -17.93 -4.94 -8.29
N HIS A 119 -17.62 -3.98 -9.15
CA HIS A 119 -18.62 -3.06 -9.72
C HIS A 119 -18.65 -3.13 -11.25
N ILE A 120 -19.83 -3.05 -11.85
CA ILE A 120 -19.99 -3.08 -13.32
C ILE A 120 -19.66 -1.70 -13.89
N LEU A 121 -18.64 -1.62 -14.74
CA LEU A 121 -18.30 -0.42 -15.49
C LEU A 121 -19.00 -0.46 -16.85
N LYS A 122 -19.53 0.68 -17.27
CA LYS A 122 -20.02 0.92 -18.63
C LYS A 122 -19.15 2.01 -19.24
N PHE A 123 -18.42 1.70 -20.31
CA PHE A 123 -17.59 2.67 -21.03
C PHE A 123 -18.44 3.51 -21.99
N THR A 124 -17.88 4.62 -22.46
CA THR A 124 -18.50 5.47 -23.50
C THR A 124 -18.82 4.69 -24.77
N ASP A 125 -18.04 3.65 -25.06
CA ASP A 125 -18.13 2.86 -26.29
C ASP A 125 -19.19 1.73 -26.19
N GLY A 126 -20.02 1.77 -25.15
CA GLY A 126 -21.07 0.79 -24.86
C GLY A 126 -20.56 -0.55 -24.33
N THR A 127 -19.24 -0.75 -24.22
CA THR A 127 -18.66 -1.96 -23.63
C THR A 127 -18.88 -1.98 -22.11
N THR A 128 -19.16 -3.16 -21.59
CA THR A 128 -19.37 -3.38 -20.15
C THR A 128 -18.33 -4.36 -19.63
N CYS A 129 -17.84 -4.14 -18.41
CA CYS A 129 -16.93 -5.05 -17.75
C CYS A 129 -17.13 -5.00 -16.23
N THR A 130 -16.67 -6.03 -15.52
CA THR A 130 -16.73 -6.07 -14.05
C THR A 130 -15.39 -5.65 -13.47
N LEU A 131 -15.35 -4.53 -12.77
CA LEU A 131 -14.19 -4.08 -12.01
C LEU A 131 -14.04 -4.93 -10.75
N ILE A 132 -13.04 -5.79 -10.71
CA ILE A 132 -12.74 -6.61 -9.53
C ILE A 132 -11.96 -5.76 -8.53
N ASP A 133 -10.88 -5.13 -8.99
CA ASP A 133 -10.00 -4.38 -8.12
C ASP A 133 -9.37 -3.16 -8.79
N PHE A 134 -9.06 -2.17 -7.96
CA PHE A 134 -8.52 -0.89 -8.35
C PHE A 134 -7.40 -0.47 -7.40
N ASN A 135 -6.29 0.02 -7.92
CA ASN A 135 -5.16 0.51 -7.11
C ASN A 135 -4.70 1.91 -7.49
N TYR A 136 -5.64 2.77 -7.89
CA TYR A 136 -5.42 4.13 -8.43
C TYR A 136 -4.77 4.14 -9.80
N ARG A 137 -3.73 3.32 -10.04
CA ARG A 137 -2.99 3.28 -11.30
C ARG A 137 -3.48 2.25 -12.30
N TYR A 138 -4.06 1.17 -11.80
CA TYR A 138 -4.54 0.03 -12.57
C TYR A 138 -5.93 -0.40 -12.11
N LEU A 139 -6.74 -0.83 -13.08
CA LEU A 139 -8.00 -1.50 -12.89
C LEU A 139 -7.84 -2.94 -13.35
N ALA A 140 -8.13 -3.90 -12.49
CA ALA A 140 -8.30 -5.29 -12.90
C ALA A 140 -9.77 -5.53 -13.19
N VAL A 141 -10.07 -5.85 -14.45
CA VAL A 141 -11.42 -6.09 -14.93
C VAL A 141 -11.59 -7.52 -15.41
N LYS A 142 -12.81 -8.03 -15.29
CA LYS A 142 -13.25 -9.31 -15.83
C LYS A 142 -14.25 -9.10 -16.95
N ASP A 143 -14.35 -10.09 -17.83
CA ASP A 143 -15.36 -10.18 -18.88
C ASP A 143 -15.31 -9.00 -19.88
N LEU A 144 -14.14 -8.35 -19.99
CA LEU A 144 -13.91 -7.29 -20.98
C LEU A 144 -13.77 -7.92 -22.38
N LYS A 145 -14.74 -7.65 -23.25
CA LYS A 145 -14.63 -7.93 -24.68
C LYS A 145 -13.69 -6.91 -25.32
N ILE A 146 -12.41 -7.26 -25.43
CA ILE A 146 -11.38 -6.41 -26.04
C ILE A 146 -11.74 -6.20 -27.52
N LYS A 147 -12.07 -4.95 -27.89
CA LYS A 147 -12.21 -4.50 -29.28
C LYS A 147 -10.83 -4.13 -29.86
N ALA A 148 -10.77 -3.82 -31.16
CA ALA A 148 -9.55 -3.39 -31.85
C ALA A 148 -8.90 -2.14 -31.22
N SER A 149 -9.68 -1.30 -30.52
CA SER A 149 -9.17 -0.21 -29.70
C SER A 149 -8.73 -0.73 -28.32
N LEU A 150 -7.46 -0.52 -27.98
CA LEU A 150 -6.89 -0.84 -26.66
C LEU A 150 -7.11 0.29 -25.63
N ASN A 151 -7.78 1.36 -26.04
CA ASN A 151 -8.05 2.55 -25.23
C ASN A 151 -9.56 2.62 -24.93
N TYR A 152 -9.92 2.81 -23.67
CA TYR A 152 -11.29 2.91 -23.19
C TYR A 152 -11.44 4.19 -22.36
N THR A 153 -12.52 4.94 -22.58
CA THR A 153 -12.85 6.10 -21.74
C THR A 153 -13.98 5.72 -20.78
N TYR A 154 -13.78 5.94 -19.48
CA TYR A 154 -14.80 5.77 -18.45
C TYR A 154 -15.13 7.10 -17.80
N LEU A 155 -16.42 7.45 -17.76
CA LEU A 155 -16.91 8.60 -17.01
C LEU A 155 -17.45 8.11 -15.67
N THR A 156 -16.84 8.57 -14.58
CA THR A 156 -17.34 8.29 -13.23
C THR A 156 -18.65 9.04 -12.98
N LYS A 157 -19.44 8.58 -11.99
CA LYS A 157 -20.67 9.28 -11.57
C LYS A 157 -20.44 10.73 -11.14
N ASN A 158 -19.21 11.05 -10.72
CA ASN A 158 -18.81 12.38 -10.27
C ASN A 158 -18.27 13.25 -11.43
N GLY A 159 -18.41 12.82 -12.68
CA GLY A 159 -17.97 13.59 -13.86
C GLY A 159 -16.47 13.49 -14.17
N VAL A 160 -15.69 12.73 -13.38
CA VAL A 160 -14.27 12.50 -13.65
C VAL A 160 -14.11 11.55 -14.83
N ARG A 161 -13.35 11.99 -15.85
CA ARG A 161 -13.02 11.21 -17.04
C ARG A 161 -11.71 10.44 -16.82
N LEU A 162 -11.78 9.11 -16.95
CA LEU A 162 -10.65 8.21 -16.86
C LEU A 162 -10.35 7.60 -18.23
N ASP A 163 -9.18 7.93 -18.77
CA ASP A 163 -8.65 7.31 -19.99
C ASP A 163 -7.80 6.09 -19.59
N LEU A 164 -8.18 4.94 -20.14
CA LEU A 164 -7.71 3.61 -19.73
C LEU A 164 -7.09 2.88 -20.90
N LYS A 165 -5.90 2.31 -20.70
CA LYS A 165 -5.19 1.52 -21.73
C LYS A 165 -5.00 0.08 -21.29
N VAL A 166 -5.30 -0.87 -22.16
CA VAL A 166 -5.07 -2.30 -21.90
C VAL A 166 -3.57 -2.59 -21.80
N VAL A 167 -3.17 -3.26 -20.73
CA VAL A 167 -1.80 -3.74 -20.54
C VAL A 167 -1.68 -5.15 -21.12
N THR A 168 -1.04 -5.28 -22.27
CA THR A 168 -0.90 -6.55 -23.02
C THR A 168 0.09 -7.54 -22.40
N HIS A 169 1.10 -7.06 -21.66
CA HIS A 169 2.18 -7.90 -21.09
C HIS A 169 2.07 -8.18 -19.59
N ALA A 170 0.88 -8.07 -19.00
CA ALA A 170 0.71 -8.35 -17.58
C ALA A 170 0.53 -9.86 -17.31
N PRO A 171 1.10 -10.42 -16.23
CA PRO A 171 0.86 -11.81 -15.86
C PRO A 171 -0.63 -11.98 -15.56
N ALA A 172 -1.35 -12.59 -16.50
CA ALA A 172 -2.79 -12.81 -16.41
C ALA A 172 -3.07 -13.77 -15.25
N ARG A 173 -3.45 -13.22 -14.09
CA ARG A 173 -4.11 -14.02 -13.06
C ARG A 173 -5.49 -14.39 -13.60
N ALA A 174 -5.63 -15.63 -14.08
CA ALA A 174 -6.90 -16.32 -14.36
C ALA A 174 -8.01 -15.42 -14.95
N GLY A 175 -7.92 -15.10 -16.25
CA GLY A 175 -9.00 -14.45 -17.01
C GLY A 175 -9.27 -12.98 -16.64
N ARG A 176 -8.32 -12.29 -16.01
CA ARG A 176 -8.41 -10.86 -15.69
C ARG A 176 -7.58 -10.05 -16.67
N THR A 177 -8.17 -8.96 -17.16
CA THR A 177 -7.48 -7.96 -17.98
C THR A 177 -7.10 -6.78 -17.11
N LEU A 178 -5.88 -6.29 -17.26
CA LEU A 178 -5.39 -5.11 -16.54
C LEU A 178 -5.47 -3.89 -17.45
N LEU A 179 -6.13 -2.85 -16.97
CA LEU A 179 -6.20 -1.52 -17.59
C LEU A 179 -5.34 -0.56 -16.78
N LYS A 180 -4.50 0.22 -17.43
CA LYS A 180 -3.72 1.30 -16.81
C LYS A 180 -4.45 2.63 -17.00
N VAL A 181 -4.55 3.43 -15.93
CA VAL A 181 -5.03 4.81 -16.00
C VAL A 181 -3.90 5.68 -16.56
N GLU A 182 -4.13 6.33 -17.71
CA GLU A 182 -3.14 7.24 -18.30
C GLU A 182 -3.33 8.68 -17.80
N ASN A 183 -4.57 9.07 -17.47
CA ASN A 183 -4.88 10.45 -17.11
C ASN A 183 -4.84 10.77 -15.60
N LEU A 184 -3.91 10.18 -14.84
CA LEU A 184 -3.81 10.47 -13.39
C LEU A 184 -3.30 11.88 -13.10
N THR A 185 -2.36 12.38 -13.91
CA THR A 185 -1.69 13.67 -13.69
C THR A 185 -2.53 14.89 -14.07
N SER A 186 -3.64 14.74 -14.80
CA SER A 186 -4.56 15.85 -15.10
C SER A 186 -5.76 15.93 -14.14
N LEU A 187 -5.79 15.06 -13.13
CA LEU A 187 -6.89 14.96 -12.15
C LEU A 187 -6.50 15.48 -10.76
N GLU A 188 -5.25 15.88 -10.57
CA GLU A 188 -4.77 16.69 -9.43
C GLU A 188 -5.18 18.16 -9.59
#